data_AF-A0A972TUI5-F1
#
_entry.id   AF-A0A972TUI5-F1
#
_cell.length_a   1.000
_cell.length_b   1.000
_cell.length_c   1.000
_cell.angle_alpha   90.00
_cell.angle_beta   90.00
_cell.angle_gamma   90.00
#
_symmetry.space_group_name_H-M   'P 1'
#
loop_
_entity.id
_entity.type
_entity.pdbx_description
1 polymer ?
#
loop_
_entity_poly.entity_id
_entity_poly.type
_entity_poly.pdbx_seq_one_letter_code
_entity_poly.pdbx_strand_id
1 'polypeptide(L)' 'MSLMRGFSRIDKEGRIVIPKNIRKESHFEEGKLVEIKLQGSNLAQYISIRARKQVR' A
#
# COMPACT_ATOMS: atom_id res chain seq x y z
N MET A 1 0.06 -15.87 6.52
CA MET A 1 -0.62 -14.58 6.27
C MET A 1 -1.26 -14.63 4.90
N SER A 2 -2.57 -14.38 4.80
CA SER A 2 -3.26 -14.27 3.51
C SER A 2 -2.84 -12.98 2.81
N LEU A 3 -2.58 -13.05 1.51
CA LEU A 3 -2.26 -11.86 0.71
C LEU A 3 -3.56 -11.07 0.45
N MET A 4 -3.79 -9.99 1.21
CA MET A 4 -4.89 -9.07 0.90
C MET A 4 -4.57 -8.27 -0.35
N ARG A 5 -5.45 -8.37 -1.35
CA ARG A 5 -5.39 -7.59 -2.59
C ARG A 5 -6.48 -6.54 -2.58
N GLY A 6 -6.16 -5.35 -3.06
CA GLY A 6 -7.09 -4.26 -3.23
C GLY A 6 -6.65 -3.40 -4.40
N PHE A 7 -7.61 -2.97 -5.21
CA PHE A 7 -7.36 -2.13 -6.37
C PHE A 7 -7.75 -0.70 -6.03
N SER A 8 -6.94 0.25 -6.48
CA SER A 8 -7.21 1.67 -6.35
C SER A 8 -6.73 2.38 -7.61
N ARG A 9 -7.41 3.46 -7.98
CA ARG A 9 -7.02 4.29 -9.12
C ARG A 9 -6.10 5.41 -8.64
N ILE A 10 -5.10 5.71 -9.46
CA ILE A 10 -4.25 6.89 -9.27
C ILE A 10 -5.08 8.10 -9.71
N ASP A 11 -5.14 9.13 -8.87
CA ASP A 11 -5.78 10.40 -9.25
C ASP A 11 -4.85 11.30 -10.08
N LYS A 12 -5.37 12.45 -10.51
CA LYS A 12 -4.60 13.43 -11.32
C LYS A 12 -3.36 14.00 -10.62
N GLU A 13 -3.29 13.91 -9.29
CA GLU A 13 -2.17 14.38 -8.47
C GLU A 13 -1.19 13.24 -8.13
N GLY A 14 -1.40 12.04 -8.69
CA GLY A 14 -0.55 10.88 -8.44
C GLY A 14 -0.85 10.18 -7.11
N ARG A 15 -1.95 10.52 -6.41
CA ARG A 15 -2.31 9.91 -5.13
C ARG A 15 -3.01 8.58 -5.33
N ILE A 16 -2.72 7.63 -4.45
CA ILE A 16 -3.37 6.31 -4.40
C ILE A 16 -4.09 6.18 -3.08
N VAL A 17 -5.41 6.00 -3.13
CA VAL A 17 -6.20 5.75 -1.92
C VAL A 17 -5.99 4.30 -1.50
N ILE A 18 -5.48 4.08 -0.29
CA ILE A 18 -5.37 2.74 0.28
C ILE A 18 -6.78 2.20 0.56
N PRO A 19 -7.19 1.05 -0.02
CA PRO A 19 -8.51 0.46 0.22
C PRO A 19 -8.82 0.25 1.72
N LYS A 20 -10.07 0.49 2.13
CA LYS A 20 -10.49 0.51 3.56
C LYS A 20 -10.14 -0.78 4.30
N ASN A 21 -10.27 -1.94 3.65
CA ASN A 21 -9.92 -3.24 4.21
C ASN A 21 -8.42 -3.36 4.50
N ILE A 22 -7.56 -2.92 3.57
CA ILE A 22 -6.11 -2.92 3.75
C ILE A 22 -5.70 -1.92 4.84
N ARG A 23 -6.31 -0.73 4.84
CA ARG A 23 -6.06 0.30 5.86
C ARG A 23 -6.35 -0.22 7.26
N LYS A 24 -7.49 -0.90 7.44
CA LYS A 24 -7.93 -1.46 8.73
C LYS A 24 -7.00 -2.57 9.20
N GLU A 25 -6.69 -3.53 8.34
CA GLU A 25 -5.83 -4.68 8.70
C GLU A 25 -4.37 -4.26 8.98
N SER A 26 -3.85 -3.31 8.21
CA SER A 26 -2.45 -2.86 8.32
C SER A 26 -2.26 -1.74 9.35
N HIS A 27 -3.32 -1.31 10.04
CA HIS A 27 -3.33 -0.16 10.95
C HIS A 27 -2.63 1.05 10.33
N PHE A 28 -3.03 1.41 9.10
CA PHE A 28 -2.55 2.62 8.44
C PHE A 28 -3.31 3.84 8.94
N GLU A 29 -2.63 4.61 9.77
CA GLU A 29 -3.10 5.87 10.34
C GLU A 29 -2.49 7.04 9.59
N GLU A 30 -3.14 8.19 9.69
CA GLU A 30 -2.63 9.44 9.11
C GLU A 30 -1.26 9.79 9.73
N GLY A 31 -0.33 10.29 8.92
CA GLY A 31 1.04 10.62 9.36
C GLY A 31 2.00 9.42 9.50
N LYS A 32 1.53 8.18 9.32
CA LYS A 32 2.38 6.99 9.43
C LYS A 32 3.27 6.82 8.19
N LEU A 33 4.57 6.66 8.40
CA LEU A 33 5.52 6.38 7.33
C LEU A 33 5.30 4.96 6.76
N VAL A 34 5.26 4.85 5.43
CA VAL A 34 5.09 3.58 4.71
C VAL A 34 6.24 3.32 3.76
N GLU A 35 6.56 2.04 3.57
CA GLU A 35 7.47 1.59 2.52
C GLU A 35 6.67 1.12 1.31
N ILE A 36 7.11 1.52 0.12
CA ILE A 36 6.50 1.15 -1.16
C ILE A 36 7.46 0.22 -1.90
N LYS A 37 7.01 -1.00 -2.19
CA LYS A 37 7.73 -1.94 -3.04
C LYS A 37 6.96 -2.15 -4.34
N LEU A 38 7.62 -1.82 -5.45
CA LEU A 38 7.16 -2.17 -6.79
C LEU A 38 7.66 -3.57 -7.12
N GLN A 39 6.75 -4.49 -7.43
CA GLN A 39 7.11 -5.83 -7.89
C GLN A 39 6.58 -6.02 -9.31
N GLY A 40 7.49 -6.20 -10.26
CA GLY A 40 7.17 -6.50 -11.65
C GLY A 40 7.67 -7.88 -12.03
N SER A 41 6.77 -8.75 -12.48
CA SER A 41 7.13 -9.89 -13.33
C SER A 41 6.29 -9.79 -14.61
N ASN A 42 6.86 -9.18 -15.63
CA ASN A 42 6.46 -9.09 -17.05
C ASN A 42 5.01 -8.82 -17.48
N LEU A 43 3.96 -8.89 -16.65
CA LEU A 43 2.58 -8.57 -17.06
C LEU A 43 1.67 -7.99 -15.97
N ALA A 44 2.10 -7.96 -14.70
CA ALA A 44 1.32 -7.35 -13.62
C ALA A 44 2.22 -6.49 -12.72
N GLN A 45 2.13 -5.17 -12.89
CA GLN A 45 2.74 -4.20 -11.98
C GLN A 45 1.77 -3.97 -10.82
N TYR A 46 2.12 -4.44 -9.62
CA TYR A 46 1.35 -4.11 -8.41
C TYR A 46 2.25 -3.44 -7.37
N ILE A 47 1.65 -2.53 -6.63
CA ILE A 47 2.29 -1.81 -5.53
C ILE A 47 2.01 -2.58 -4.24
N SER A 48 3.06 -2.97 -3.52
CA SER A 48 2.96 -3.46 -2.15
C SER A 48 3.31 -2.33 -1.19
N ILE A 49 2.38 -1.99 -0.29
CA ILE A 49 2.58 -0.98 0.75
C ILE A 49 2.71 -1.69 2.09
N ARG A 50 3.79 -1.41 2.85
CA ARG A 50 4.05 -2.01 4.16
C ARG A 50 4.21 -0.93 5.23
N ALA A 51 3.66 -1.19 6.41
CA ALA A 51 3.91 -0.36 7.58
C ALA A 51 5.37 -0.53 8.02
N ARG A 52 6.14 0.57 8.05
CA ARG A 52 7.50 0.52 8.56
C ARG A 52 7.49 0.76 10.05
N LYS A 53 8.13 -0.15 10.82
CA LYS A 53 8.40 0.09 12.23
C LYS A 53 9.48 1.17 12.30
N GLN A 54 9.17 2.33 12.91
CA GLN A 54 10.19 3.34 13.18
C GLN A 54 11.21 2.71 14.14
N VAL A 55 12.46 2.60 13.69
CA VAL A 55 13.60 2.32 14.56
C VAL A 55 13.98 3.66 15.17
N ARG A 56 13.81 3.79 16.48
CA ARG A 56 14.36 4.91 17.27
C ARG A 56 15.85 4.73 17.44
#